data_AF-A0A2M7FQ44-F1
#
_entry.id   AF-A0A2M7FQ44-F1
#
_cell.length_a   1.000
_cell.length_b   1.000
_cell.length_c   1.000
_cell.angle_alpha   90.00
_cell.angle_beta   90.00
_cell.angle_gamma   90.00
#
_symmetry.space_group_name_H-M   'P 1'
#
loop_
_entity.id
_entity.type
_entity.pdbx_description
1 polymer ?
#
loop_
_entity_poly.entity_id
_entity_poly.type
_entity_poly.pdbx_seq_one_letter_code
_entity_poly.pdbx_strand_id
1 'polypeptide(L)'
;MKKSAQSMNKKIETQVYKILYQVLADAKNEIDVEITLKSLMSENELSAIAKRLAIAVFLDKRQSYEHIKDVLKVSTATIASVAEGMNQKGIQLALAKVKAEEWADVWSIRLSRALEKLMK
;
A
#
# COMPACT_ATOMS: atom_id res chain seq x y z
N MET A 1 -2.69 -8.48 24.53
CA MET A 1 -3.68 -9.06 23.59
C MET A 1 -3.33 -10.51 23.32
N LYS A 2 -4.17 -11.47 23.74
CA LYS A 2 -4.08 -12.89 23.36
C LYS A 2 -5.49 -13.49 23.26
N LYS A 3 -5.85 -13.86 22.03
CA LYS A 3 -6.79 -14.88 21.53
C LYS A 3 -6.77 -14.62 20.01
N SER A 4 -6.22 -15.47 19.16
CA SER A 4 -6.75 -16.80 18.89
C SER A 4 -5.64 -17.76 18.44
N ALA A 5 -5.45 -18.83 19.21
CA ALA A 5 -4.85 -20.06 18.71
C ALA A 5 -5.93 -20.96 18.06
N GLN A 6 -6.98 -20.35 17.49
CA GLN A 6 -8.01 -21.03 16.71
C GLN A 6 -8.07 -20.35 15.35
N SER A 7 -7.53 -21.04 14.35
CA SER A 7 -7.72 -20.66 12.96
C SER A 7 -9.23 -20.69 12.68
N MET A 8 -9.75 -19.63 12.06
CA MET A 8 -11.10 -19.63 11.52
C MET A 8 -11.32 -20.85 10.62
N ASN A 9 -12.57 -21.29 10.50
CA ASN A 9 -12.91 -22.30 9.51
C ASN A 9 -12.55 -21.77 8.11
N LYS A 10 -11.74 -22.51 7.35
CA LYS A 10 -11.24 -22.09 6.02
C LYS A 10 -12.35 -21.65 5.06
N LYS A 11 -13.53 -22.27 5.11
CA LYS A 11 -14.67 -21.87 4.26
C LYS A 11 -15.19 -20.49 4.68
N ILE A 12 -15.34 -20.25 5.98
CA ILE A 12 -15.78 -18.96 6.52
C ILE A 12 -14.75 -17.89 6.18
N GLU A 13 -13.47 -18.17 6.41
CA GLU A 13 -12.36 -17.26 6.08
C GLU A 13 -12.37 -16.84 4.61
N THR A 14 -12.52 -17.80 3.70
CA THR A 14 -12.59 -17.52 2.26
C THR A 14 -13.77 -16.61 1.91
N GLN A 15 -14.94 -16.82 2.51
CA GLN A 15 -16.12 -15.97 2.27
C GLN A 15 -15.93 -14.56 2.84
N VAL A 16 -15.34 -14.44 4.03
CA VAL A 16 -15.06 -13.14 4.66
C VAL A 16 -14.13 -12.30 3.77
N TYR A 17 -13.03 -12.88 3.29
CA TYR A 17 -12.13 -12.17 2.36
C TYR A 17 -12.81 -11.83 1.03
N LYS A 18 -13.63 -12.74 0.49
CA LYS A 18 -14.38 -12.47 -0.73
C LYS A 18 -15.30 -11.26 -0.60
N ILE A 19 -16.01 -11.13 0.52
CA ILE A 19 -16.88 -9.97 0.79
C ILE A 19 -16.06 -8.69 0.81
N LEU A 20 -14.92 -8.68 1.52
CA LEU A 20 -14.03 -7.51 1.55
C LEU A 20 -13.57 -7.11 0.15
N TYR A 21 -13.11 -8.07 -0.66
CA TYR A 21 -12.64 -7.78 -2.02
C TYR A 21 -13.76 -7.28 -2.92
N GLN A 22 -14.97 -7.82 -2.78
CA GLN A 22 -16.13 -7.37 -3.55
C GLN A 22 -16.51 -5.92 -3.22
N VAL A 23 -16.55 -5.58 -1.92
CA VAL A 23 -16.83 -4.20 -1.47
C VAL A 23 -15.83 -3.20 -2.05
N LEU A 24 -14.54 -3.55 -2.06
CA LEU A 24 -13.51 -2.69 -2.65
C LEU A 24 -13.59 -2.63 -4.19
N ALA A 25 -13.98 -3.72 -4.85
CA ALA A 25 -14.13 -3.77 -6.30
C ALA A 25 -15.35 -3.00 -6.82
N ASP A 26 -16.42 -2.92 -6.03
CA ASP A 26 -17.67 -2.23 -6.38
C ASP A 26 -17.62 -0.72 -6.09
N ALA A 27 -16.59 -0.25 -5.38
CA ALA A 27 -16.39 1.17 -5.10
C ALA A 27 -16.19 1.95 -6.41
N LYS A 28 -16.94 3.04 -6.59
CA LYS A 28 -17.02 3.76 -7.86
C LYS A 28 -15.95 4.83 -8.04
N ASN A 29 -15.38 5.30 -6.93
CA ASN A 29 -14.43 6.40 -6.91
C ASN A 29 -13.49 6.29 -5.69
N GLU A 30 -12.42 7.10 -5.70
CA GLU A 30 -11.40 7.12 -4.65
C GLU A 30 -11.97 7.51 -3.27
N ILE A 31 -12.96 8.41 -3.22
CA ILE A 31 -13.56 8.90 -1.96
C ILE A 31 -14.32 7.76 -1.25
N ASP A 32 -15.08 6.97 -1.99
CA ASP A 32 -15.81 5.82 -1.45
C ASP A 32 -14.84 4.78 -0.88
N VAL A 33 -13.71 4.53 -1.56
CA VAL A 33 -12.65 3.64 -1.08
C VAL A 33 -12.01 4.19 0.19
N GLU A 34 -11.70 5.48 0.22
CA GLU A 34 -11.08 6.14 1.38
C GLU A 34 -11.97 6.03 2.63
N ILE A 35 -13.25 6.41 2.53
CA ILE A 35 -14.21 6.34 3.65
C ILE A 35 -14.35 4.90 4.14
N THR A 36 -14.44 3.95 3.21
CA THR A 36 -14.58 2.52 3.54
C THR A 36 -13.34 2.01 4.29
N LEU A 37 -12.14 2.25 3.77
CA LEU A 37 -10.90 1.78 4.39
C LEU A 37 -10.64 2.43 5.75
N LYS A 38 -10.88 3.74 5.90
CA LYS A 38 -10.76 4.44 7.19
C LYS A 38 -11.75 3.95 8.24
N SER A 39 -12.90 3.43 7.81
CA SER A 39 -13.91 2.88 8.70
C SER A 39 -13.61 1.43 9.12
N LEU A 40 -12.92 0.67 8.28
CA LEU A 40 -12.59 -0.74 8.52
C LEU A 40 -11.22 -0.96 9.18
N MET A 41 -10.31 0.01 9.05
CA MET A 41 -8.92 -0.12 9.48
C MET A 41 -8.53 1.00 10.43
N SER A 42 -7.60 0.72 11.34
CA SER A 42 -6.93 1.79 12.08
C SER A 42 -6.05 2.64 11.16
N GLU A 43 -5.80 3.88 11.56
CA GLU A 43 -4.91 4.79 10.81
C GLU A 43 -3.53 4.19 10.57
N ASN A 44 -3.00 3.43 11.54
CA ASN A 44 -1.70 2.79 11.45
C ASN A 44 -1.68 1.66 10.42
N GLU A 45 -2.73 0.84 10.35
CA GLU A 45 -2.83 -0.25 9.38
C GLU A 45 -2.98 0.30 7.97
N LEU A 46 -3.86 1.30 7.79
CA LEU A 46 -4.04 1.97 6.50
C LEU A 46 -2.75 2.63 6.02
N SER A 47 -2.07 3.37 6.91
CA SER A 47 -0.77 4.00 6.64
C SER A 47 0.30 2.96 6.27
N ALA A 48 0.35 1.83 6.97
CA ALA A 48 1.31 0.76 6.66
C ALA A 48 1.08 0.17 5.27
N ILE A 49 -0.17 -0.08 4.86
CA ILE A 49 -0.49 -0.59 3.51
C ILE A 49 -0.13 0.45 2.45
N ALA A 50 -0.54 1.71 2.65
CA ALA A 50 -0.22 2.79 1.72
C ALA A 50 1.29 2.97 1.53
N LYS A 51 2.07 2.94 2.62
CA LYS A 51 3.53 3.02 2.55
C LYS A 51 4.15 1.81 1.85
N ARG A 52 3.63 0.60 2.02
CA ARG A 52 4.12 -0.58 1.28
C ARG A 52 3.91 -0.45 -0.23
N LEU A 53 2.75 0.05 -0.66
CA LEU A 53 2.52 0.39 -2.06
C LEU A 53 3.54 1.43 -2.54
N ALA A 54 3.73 2.51 -1.78
CA ALA A 54 4.68 3.57 -2.14
C ALA A 54 6.13 3.06 -2.25
N ILE A 55 6.56 2.19 -1.33
CA ILE A 55 7.87 1.52 -1.40
C ILE A 55 8.00 0.75 -2.72
N ALA A 56 6.99 -0.06 -3.09
CA ALA A 56 7.02 -0.83 -4.33
C ALA A 56 7.19 0.08 -5.55
N VAL A 57 6.49 1.22 -5.59
CA VAL A 57 6.62 2.19 -6.69
C VAL A 57 8.01 2.83 -6.70
N PHE A 58 8.57 3.18 -5.54
CA PHE A 58 9.91 3.78 -5.45
C PHE A 58 11.00 2.80 -5.89
N LEU A 59 10.89 1.53 -5.50
CA LEU A 59 11.79 0.47 -5.92
C LEU A 59 11.71 0.22 -7.43
N ASP A 60 10.51 0.21 -8.00
CA ASP A 60 10.30 0.11 -9.46
C ASP A 60 10.99 1.28 -10.22
N LYS A 61 10.99 2.47 -9.62
CA LYS A 61 11.73 3.66 -10.08
C LYS A 61 13.22 3.69 -9.72
N ARG A 62 13.76 2.59 -9.17
CA ARG A 62 15.17 2.44 -8.77
C ARG A 62 15.66 3.50 -7.75
N GLN A 63 14.78 3.99 -6.89
CA GLN A 63 15.17 4.85 -5.77
C GLN A 63 15.98 4.06 -4.73
N SER A 64 16.92 4.72 -4.03
CA SER A 64 17.74 4.07 -3.00
C SER A 64 16.96 3.78 -1.71
N TYR A 65 17.44 2.82 -0.93
CA TYR A 65 16.82 2.46 0.35
C TYR A 65 16.86 3.60 1.36
N GLU A 66 17.96 4.36 1.37
CA GLU A 66 18.13 5.55 2.21
C GLU A 66 17.07 6.59 1.87
N HIS A 67 16.91 6.89 0.58
CA HIS A 67 15.90 7.84 0.13
C HIS A 67 14.48 7.39 0.51
N ILE A 68 14.13 6.13 0.26
CA ILE A 68 12.82 5.56 0.61
C ILE A 68 12.55 5.65 2.12
N LYS A 69 13.55 5.30 2.94
CA LYS A 69 13.48 5.37 4.40
C LYS A 69 13.18 6.79 4.86
N ASP A 70 13.93 7.76 4.36
CA ASP A 70 13.84 9.15 4.81
C ASP A 70 12.55 9.82 4.36
N VAL A 71 12.07 9.48 3.16
CA VAL A 71 10.83 10.01 2.59
C VAL A 71 9.59 9.40 3.25
N LEU A 72 9.51 8.07 3.33
CA LEU A 72 8.31 7.38 3.82
C LEU A 72 8.31 7.17 5.34
N LYS A 73 9.42 7.51 6.02
CA LYS A 73 9.62 7.29 7.46
C LYS A 73 9.34 5.83 7.82
N VAL A 74 10.02 4.92 7.13
CA VAL A 74 9.90 3.45 7.29
C VAL A 74 11.26 2.84 7.64
N SER A 75 11.28 1.69 8.30
CA SER A 75 12.54 0.98 8.55
C SER A 75 13.07 0.31 7.29
N THR A 76 14.39 0.08 7.24
CA THR A 76 15.04 -0.70 6.17
C THR A 76 14.48 -2.12 6.07
N ALA A 77 14.13 -2.73 7.21
CA ALA A 77 13.48 -4.04 7.24
C ALA A 77 12.14 -4.07 6.50
N THR A 78 11.33 -3.01 6.63
CA THR A 78 10.08 -2.89 5.88
C THR A 78 10.33 -2.76 4.39
N ILE A 79 11.35 -1.99 3.98
CA ILE A 79 11.71 -1.83 2.56
C ILE A 79 12.18 -3.17 1.99
N ALA A 80 13.06 -3.88 2.69
CA ALA A 80 13.56 -5.19 2.28
C ALA A 80 12.42 -6.21 2.10
N SER A 81 11.47 -6.24 3.04
CA SER A 81 10.30 -7.13 2.95
C SER A 81 9.44 -6.85 1.71
N VAL A 82 9.27 -5.59 1.31
CA VAL A 82 8.57 -5.26 0.06
C VAL A 82 9.42 -5.62 -1.16
N ALA A 83 10.74 -5.38 -1.10
CA ALA A 83 11.67 -5.70 -2.18
C ALA A 83 11.69 -7.20 -2.52
N GLU A 84 11.69 -8.07 -1.51
CA GLU A 84 11.57 -9.53 -1.67
C GLU A 84 10.27 -9.92 -2.38
N GLY A 85 9.20 -9.16 -2.15
CA GLY A 85 7.89 -9.37 -2.75
C GLY A 85 7.72 -8.80 -4.16
N MET A 86 8.69 -8.06 -4.71
CA MET A 86 8.50 -7.30 -5.95
C MET A 86 8.05 -8.15 -7.14
N ASN A 87 8.50 -9.41 -7.22
CA ASN A 87 8.12 -10.32 -8.30
C ASN A 87 6.76 -11.02 -8.08
N GLN A 88 6.09 -10.77 -6.95
CA GLN A 88 4.77 -11.35 -6.68
C GLN A 88 3.71 -10.70 -7.56
N LYS A 89 2.80 -11.53 -8.09
CA LYS A 89 1.72 -11.11 -8.98
C LYS A 89 0.89 -9.94 -8.42
N GLY A 90 0.63 -9.94 -7.11
CA GLY A 90 -0.14 -8.86 -6.46
C GLY A 90 0.55 -7.49 -6.56
N ILE A 91 1.85 -7.42 -6.28
CA ILE A 91 2.63 -6.17 -6.41
C ILE A 91 2.72 -5.74 -7.87
N GLN A 92 2.95 -6.68 -8.79
CA GLN A 92 3.00 -6.37 -10.23
C GLN A 92 1.67 -5.82 -10.76
N LEU A 93 0.53 -6.35 -10.30
CA LEU A 93 -0.79 -5.81 -10.64
C LEU A 93 -1.00 -4.39 -10.09
N ALA A 94 -0.59 -4.13 -8.85
CA ALA A 94 -0.68 -2.80 -8.26
C ALA A 94 0.20 -1.79 -9.02
N LEU A 95 1.44 -2.17 -9.35
CA LEU A 95 2.35 -1.34 -10.16
C LEU A 95 1.80 -1.07 -11.56
N ALA A 96 1.24 -2.08 -12.22
CA ALA A 96 0.62 -1.93 -13.53
C ALA A 96 -0.54 -0.91 -13.50
N LYS A 97 -1.39 -0.95 -12.47
CA LYS A 97 -2.47 0.03 -12.27
C LYS A 97 -1.92 1.45 -12.09
N VAL A 98 -0.91 1.63 -11.23
CA VAL A 98 -0.28 2.94 -11.01
C VAL A 98 0.36 3.49 -12.30
N LYS A 99 0.97 2.63 -13.12
CA LYS A 99 1.58 3.03 -14.40
C LYS A 99 0.53 3.37 -15.47
N ALA A 100 -0.56 2.62 -15.52
CA ALA A 100 -1.62 2.79 -16.50
C ALA A 100 -2.39 4.12 -16.32
N GLU A 101 -2.46 4.64 -15.11
CA GLU A 101 -3.16 5.90 -14.82
C GLU A 101 -2.35 7.16 -15.17
N GLU A 102 -1.24 7.09 -15.92
CA GLU A 102 -0.36 8.24 -16.28
C GLU A 102 0.28 8.98 -15.07
N TRP A 103 0.07 8.50 -13.83
CA TRP A 103 0.43 9.23 -12.61
C TRP A 103 1.86 9.02 -12.12
N ALA A 104 2.65 8.16 -12.79
CA ALA A 104 4.02 7.91 -12.36
C ALA A 104 4.85 9.20 -12.31
N ASP A 105 4.72 10.08 -13.30
CA ASP A 105 5.49 11.33 -13.37
C ASP A 105 4.92 12.41 -12.44
N VAL A 106 3.59 12.58 -12.41
CA VAL A 106 2.92 13.59 -11.57
C VAL A 106 3.06 13.28 -10.08
N TRP A 107 2.99 12.01 -9.69
CA TRP A 107 3.18 11.59 -8.30
C TRP A 107 4.64 11.73 -7.87
N SER A 108 5.61 11.43 -8.75
CA SER A 108 7.03 11.73 -8.48
C SER A 108 7.22 13.21 -8.16
N ILE A 109 6.66 14.08 -9.00
CA ILE A 109 6.79 15.53 -8.87
C ILE A 109 6.04 16.06 -7.64
N ARG A 110 4.79 15.64 -7.40
CA ARG A 110 4.00 16.08 -6.24
C ARG A 110 4.61 15.60 -4.93
N LEU A 111 5.10 14.37 -4.89
CA LEU A 111 5.72 13.81 -3.71
C LEU A 111 7.05 14.52 -3.44
N SER A 112 7.92 14.70 -4.45
CA SER A 112 9.14 15.51 -4.32
C SER A 112 8.86 16.94 -3.83
N ARG A 113 7.87 17.64 -4.40
CA ARG A 113 7.50 19.00 -3.96
C ARG A 113 6.90 19.05 -2.56
N ALA A 114 6.06 18.08 -2.20
CA ALA A 114 5.50 17.98 -0.85
C ALA A 114 6.62 17.71 0.18
N LEU A 115 7.63 16.94 -0.20
CA LEU A 115 8.79 16.64 0.63
C LEU A 115 9.74 17.83 0.77
N GLU A 116 10.02 18.58 -0.31
CA GLU A 116 10.82 19.81 -0.25
C GLU A 116 10.23 20.85 0.72
N LYS A 117 8.90 20.92 0.81
CA LYS A 117 8.21 21.81 1.76
C LYS A 117 8.29 21.35 3.21
N LEU A 118 8.46 20.05 3.47
CA LEU A 118 8.55 19.49 4.82
C LEU A 118 9.99 19.50 5.37
N MET A 119 10.99 19.74 4.53
CA MET A 119 12.41 19.84 4.89
C MET A 119 12.93 21.29 5.00
N LYS A 120 12.06 22.28 4.83
CA LYS A 120 12.30 23.69 5.13
C LYS A 120 11.65 24.05 6.45
#